data_AF-A0A558F4M5-F1
#
_entry.id   AF-A0A558F4M5-F1
#
_cell.length_a   1.000
_cell.length_b   1.000
_cell.length_c   1.000
_cell.angle_alpha   90.00
_cell.angle_beta   90.00
_cell.angle_gamma   90.00
#
_symmetry.space_group_name_H-M   'P 1'
#
loop_
_entity.id
_entity.type
_entity.pdbx_description
1 polymer ?
#
loop_
_entity_poly.entity_id
_entity_poly.type
_entity_poly.pdbx_seq_one_letter_code
_entity_poly.pdbx_strand_id
1 'polypeptide(L)'
;MSYIDTIKHELVGHINGLAIYHPLELIEAGGWGDRNFSCSPDNLVIGGGAGEHPAIVVHGPGSLAASYILFCIEKNTEHFPETFITPPEDTIVRLSDIAYDTEENLEFCSWSMTKIRDFVELAKSPLHVTPLSEKQSPEEWLKESIGEFIYFSLPELNPFHEEINSLPGIENWHPGYLMRNVTCPPPNYFKSKEESLRGAHFQEQGFFRWDYSYPPRE
;
A
#
# COMPACT_ATOMS: atom_id res chain seq x y z
N MET A 1 -20.84 10.42 6.88
CA MET A 1 -19.52 11.02 7.16
C MET A 1 -18.68 9.92 7.75
N SER A 2 -17.54 9.65 7.14
CA SER A 2 -16.63 8.57 7.51
C SER A 2 -15.72 9.01 8.66
N TYR A 3 -15.18 8.07 9.43
CA TYR A 3 -14.28 8.40 10.55
C TYR A 3 -12.99 9.09 10.08
N ILE A 4 -12.47 8.72 8.91
CA ILE A 4 -11.30 9.34 8.30
C ILE A 4 -11.50 10.85 8.07
N ASP A 5 -12.74 11.30 7.82
CA ASP A 5 -13.09 12.72 7.66
C ASP A 5 -12.91 13.54 8.95
N THR A 6 -12.58 12.90 10.08
CA THR A 6 -12.28 13.56 11.36
C THR A 6 -10.79 13.66 11.67
N ILE A 7 -9.95 13.03 10.84
CA ILE A 7 -8.50 12.90 11.03
C ILE A 7 -7.80 13.68 9.92
N LYS A 8 -6.60 14.20 10.20
CA LYS A 8 -5.76 14.78 9.17
C LYS A 8 -5.18 13.71 8.25
N HIS A 9 -5.43 13.82 6.95
CA HIS A 9 -5.06 12.76 6.01
C HIS A 9 -4.89 13.26 4.57
N GLU A 10 -4.22 12.44 3.75
CA GLU A 10 -4.08 12.64 2.31
C GLU A 10 -4.59 11.42 1.53
N LEU A 11 -5.40 11.62 0.49
CA LEU A 11 -5.83 10.57 -0.43
C LEU A 11 -4.70 10.19 -1.40
N VAL A 12 -4.17 8.96 -1.28
CA VAL A 12 -3.02 8.46 -2.07
C VAL A 12 -3.40 7.60 -3.27
N GLY A 13 -4.58 7.00 -3.27
CA GLY A 13 -5.00 6.12 -4.37
C GLY A 13 -6.33 5.45 -4.11
N HIS A 14 -6.68 4.49 -4.95
CA HIS A 14 -7.86 3.65 -4.79
C HIS A 14 -7.54 2.21 -5.12
N ILE A 15 -8.09 1.28 -4.36
CA ILE A 15 -8.04 -0.15 -4.62
C ILE A 15 -9.43 -0.74 -4.45
N ASN A 16 -9.86 -1.53 -5.41
CA ASN A 16 -11.13 -2.27 -5.33
C ASN A 16 -12.36 -1.38 -4.99
N GLY A 17 -12.37 -0.15 -5.52
CA GLY A 17 -13.42 0.85 -5.25
C GLY A 17 -13.33 1.56 -3.90
N LEU A 18 -12.32 1.26 -3.07
CA LEU A 18 -12.05 1.94 -1.81
C LEU A 18 -10.90 2.93 -1.97
N ALA A 19 -11.05 4.12 -1.39
CA ALA A 19 -9.99 5.11 -1.30
C ALA A 19 -8.89 4.64 -0.32
N ILE A 20 -7.65 5.01 -0.59
CA ILE A 20 -6.49 4.77 0.26
C ILE A 20 -6.01 6.12 0.77
N TYR A 21 -5.83 6.24 2.06
CA TYR A 21 -5.43 7.46 2.74
C TYR A 21 -4.12 7.26 3.50
N HIS A 22 -3.31 8.30 3.55
CA HIS A 22 -2.14 8.42 4.42
C HIS A 22 -2.47 9.39 5.57
N PRO A 23 -2.54 8.92 6.83
CA PRO A 23 -2.73 9.81 7.98
C PRO A 23 -1.55 10.78 8.15
N LEU A 24 -1.83 12.01 8.59
CA LEU A 24 -0.82 13.04 8.84
C LEU A 24 -0.64 13.34 10.34
N GLU A 25 -1.40 12.68 11.20
CA GLU A 25 -1.33 12.83 12.64
C GLU A 25 -1.51 11.49 13.35
N LEU A 26 -1.01 11.42 14.59
CA LEU A 26 -1.21 10.28 15.47
C LEU A 26 -2.59 10.37 16.12
N ILE A 27 -3.37 9.30 15.97
CA ILE A 27 -4.69 9.11 16.57
C ILE A 27 -4.65 7.88 17.46
N GLU A 28 -4.83 8.10 18.76
CA GLU A 28 -5.04 7.04 19.76
C GLU A 28 -6.52 7.02 20.13
N ALA A 29 -7.27 6.09 19.53
CA ALA A 29 -8.71 5.96 19.73
C ALA A 29 -9.05 4.62 20.37
N GLY A 30 -9.52 3.65 19.56
CA GLY A 30 -9.89 2.31 19.99
C GLY A 30 -8.74 1.30 19.92
N GLY A 31 -9.03 0.09 20.40
CA GLY A 31 -8.15 -1.06 20.22
C GLY A 31 -8.23 -1.65 18.81
N TRP A 32 -7.41 -2.66 18.55
CA TRP A 32 -7.33 -3.34 17.25
C TRP A 32 -8.71 -3.83 16.77
N GLY A 33 -9.12 -3.36 15.59
CA GLY A 33 -10.38 -3.72 14.94
C GLY A 33 -11.60 -2.90 15.38
N ASP A 34 -11.42 -1.94 16.29
CA ASP A 34 -12.51 -1.07 16.75
C ASP A 34 -13.08 -0.19 15.62
N ARG A 35 -14.29 0.33 15.85
CA ARG A 35 -14.96 1.21 14.89
C ARG A 35 -14.20 2.52 14.63
N ASN A 36 -13.62 3.07 15.69
CA ASN A 36 -12.76 4.24 15.63
C ASN A 36 -11.33 3.73 15.79
N PHE A 37 -10.68 3.51 14.66
CA PHE A 37 -9.35 2.92 14.61
C PHE A 37 -8.27 3.88 15.12
N SER A 38 -7.18 3.32 15.62
CA SER A 38 -5.96 4.08 15.89
C SER A 38 -5.08 4.08 14.64
N CYS A 39 -4.39 5.17 14.36
CA CYS A 39 -3.46 5.26 13.24
C CYS A 39 -2.37 6.31 13.48
N SER A 40 -1.23 6.16 12.83
CA SER A 40 -0.14 7.14 12.79
C SER A 40 0.24 7.47 11.34
N PRO A 41 1.12 8.48 11.13
CA PRO A 41 1.73 8.73 9.83
C PRO A 41 2.57 7.58 9.25
N ASP A 42 2.79 6.50 10.00
CA ASP A 42 3.48 5.29 9.53
C ASP A 42 2.50 4.25 8.95
N ASN A 43 1.21 4.57 8.91
CA ASN A 43 0.15 3.69 8.41
C ASN A 43 -0.40 4.13 7.04
N LEU A 44 -1.13 3.23 6.40
CA LEU A 44 -2.14 3.59 5.40
C LEU A 44 -3.53 3.18 5.90
N VAL A 45 -4.57 3.83 5.41
CA VAL A 45 -5.96 3.50 5.72
C VAL A 45 -6.72 3.28 4.42
N ILE A 46 -7.28 2.08 4.22
CA ILE A 46 -8.10 1.74 3.06
C ILE A 46 -9.58 1.80 3.45
N GLY A 47 -10.40 2.49 2.67
CA GLY A 47 -11.75 2.85 3.05
C GLY A 47 -11.72 4.06 3.99
N GLY A 48 -12.65 4.17 4.93
CA GLY A 48 -12.76 5.40 5.71
C GLY A 48 -13.37 5.27 7.10
N GLY A 49 -13.71 4.06 7.54
CA GLY A 49 -14.23 3.80 8.88
C GLY A 49 -15.61 4.43 9.12
N ALA A 50 -16.38 3.85 10.06
CA ALA A 50 -17.68 4.31 10.53
C ALA A 50 -18.62 5.00 9.49
N GLY A 51 -19.55 4.27 8.89
CA GLY A 51 -20.50 4.82 7.91
C GLY A 51 -20.76 3.84 6.76
N GLU A 52 -20.65 4.32 5.52
CA GLU A 52 -20.88 3.53 4.30
C GLU A 52 -19.81 2.45 4.12
N HIS A 53 -18.52 2.79 4.22
CA HIS A 53 -17.40 1.87 4.05
C HIS A 53 -16.67 1.59 5.37
N PRO A 54 -16.31 0.32 5.66
CA PRO A 54 -15.42 -0.01 6.77
C PRO A 54 -13.99 0.50 6.50
N ALA A 55 -13.08 0.36 7.46
CA ALA A 55 -11.66 0.72 7.28
C ALA A 55 -10.77 -0.51 7.39
N ILE A 56 -9.65 -0.49 6.68
CA ILE A 56 -8.51 -1.38 6.94
C ILE A 56 -7.33 -0.47 7.27
N VAL A 57 -6.77 -0.60 8.48
CA VAL A 57 -5.50 0.07 8.80
C VAL A 57 -4.36 -0.86 8.39
N VAL A 58 -3.46 -0.34 7.58
CA VAL A 58 -2.28 -1.03 7.08
C VAL A 58 -1.10 -0.66 7.97
N HIS A 59 -0.55 -1.67 8.64
CA HIS A 59 0.58 -1.59 9.56
C HIS A 59 1.84 -2.15 8.92
N GLY A 60 2.99 -1.55 9.26
CA GLY A 60 4.29 -1.95 8.72
C GLY A 60 4.38 -1.91 7.18
N PRO A 61 4.20 -0.74 6.53
CA PRO A 61 4.27 -0.64 5.07
C PRO A 61 5.56 -1.22 4.46
N GLY A 62 6.68 -1.09 5.15
CA GLY A 62 7.96 -1.68 4.71
C GLY A 62 7.96 -3.22 4.65
N SER A 63 7.24 -3.89 5.57
CA SER A 63 7.06 -5.35 5.54
C SER A 63 6.27 -5.76 4.29
N LEU A 64 5.21 -5.03 3.94
CA LEU A 64 4.43 -5.30 2.72
C LEU A 64 5.25 -5.08 1.45
N ALA A 65 6.09 -4.04 1.42
CA ALA A 65 7.00 -3.80 0.30
C ALA A 65 8.02 -4.94 0.14
N ALA A 66 8.62 -5.42 1.25
CA ALA A 66 9.54 -6.57 1.21
C ALA A 66 8.83 -7.86 0.78
N SER A 67 7.61 -8.11 1.28
CA SER A 67 6.79 -9.24 0.87
C SER A 67 6.49 -9.20 -0.63
N TYR A 68 6.24 -8.01 -1.20
CA TYR A 68 6.06 -7.85 -2.64
C TYR A 68 7.33 -8.15 -3.44
N ILE A 69 8.52 -7.78 -2.95
CA ILE A 69 9.78 -8.15 -3.59
C ILE A 69 9.98 -9.67 -3.59
N LEU A 70 9.70 -10.35 -2.48
CA LEU A 70 9.72 -11.82 -2.42
C LEU A 70 8.76 -12.45 -3.43
N PHE A 71 7.53 -11.92 -3.52
CA PHE A 71 6.55 -12.34 -4.53
C PHE A 71 7.08 -12.14 -5.96
N CYS A 72 7.74 -11.02 -6.24
CA CYS A 72 8.35 -10.78 -7.54
C CYS A 72 9.45 -11.80 -7.86
N ILE A 73 10.30 -12.15 -6.88
CA ILE A 73 11.36 -13.16 -7.03
C ILE A 73 10.75 -14.53 -7.34
N GLU A 74 9.72 -14.92 -6.60
CA GLU A 74 9.00 -16.18 -6.82
C GLU A 74 8.42 -16.24 -8.23
N LYS A 75 7.69 -15.20 -8.65
CA LYS A 75 7.06 -15.15 -9.98
C LYS A 75 8.07 -15.12 -11.12
N ASN A 76 9.19 -14.41 -10.96
CA ASN A 76 10.23 -14.42 -11.98
C ASN A 76 10.96 -15.77 -12.05
N THR A 77 11.15 -16.45 -10.92
CA THR A 77 11.70 -17.80 -10.88
C THR A 77 10.75 -18.81 -11.55
N GLU A 78 9.44 -18.67 -11.32
CA GLU A 78 8.40 -19.51 -11.94
C GLU A 78 8.31 -19.29 -13.46
N HIS A 79 8.28 -18.03 -13.91
CA HIS A 79 8.02 -17.69 -15.31
C HIS A 79 9.27 -17.64 -16.19
N PHE A 80 10.45 -17.38 -15.61
CA PHE A 80 11.70 -17.19 -16.34
C PHE A 80 12.86 -18.03 -15.76
N PRO A 81 12.70 -19.35 -15.54
CA PRO A 81 13.69 -20.16 -14.83
C PRO A 81 15.06 -20.25 -15.54
N GLU A 82 15.12 -20.01 -16.85
CA GLU A 82 16.36 -20.07 -17.63
C GLU A 82 17.14 -18.75 -17.65
N THR A 83 16.48 -17.62 -17.36
CA THR A 83 17.07 -16.27 -17.53
C THR A 83 17.10 -15.47 -16.25
N PHE A 84 16.20 -15.75 -15.30
CA PHE A 84 16.20 -15.09 -14.01
C PHE A 84 17.24 -15.72 -13.08
N ILE A 85 18.13 -14.90 -12.55
CA ILE A 85 19.10 -15.32 -11.55
C ILE A 85 18.51 -14.96 -10.19
N THR A 86 18.10 -15.98 -9.43
CA THR A 86 17.58 -15.80 -8.08
C THR A 86 18.63 -15.10 -7.21
N PRO A 87 18.23 -14.09 -6.40
CA PRO A 87 19.15 -13.45 -5.45
C PRO A 87 19.79 -14.47 -4.48
N PRO A 88 20.94 -14.12 -3.88
CA PRO A 88 21.60 -14.98 -2.90
C PRO A 88 20.68 -15.33 -1.72
N GLU A 89 20.88 -16.50 -1.11
CA GLU A 89 20.08 -16.96 0.04
C GLU A 89 20.02 -15.92 1.16
N ASP A 90 21.15 -15.30 1.52
CA ASP A 90 21.22 -14.25 2.55
C ASP A 90 20.30 -13.04 2.24
N THR A 91 20.11 -12.73 0.95
CA THR A 91 19.17 -11.68 0.51
C THR A 91 17.72 -12.13 0.69
N ILE A 92 17.40 -13.37 0.33
CA ILE A 92 16.06 -13.94 0.54
C ILE A 92 15.72 -14.00 2.03
N VAL A 93 16.67 -14.43 2.86
CA VAL A 93 16.54 -14.44 4.33
C VAL A 93 16.31 -13.01 4.83
N ARG A 94 17.13 -12.03 4.42
CA ARG A 94 16.96 -10.66 4.90
C ARG A 94 15.63 -10.04 4.48
N LEU A 95 15.18 -10.28 3.26
CA LEU A 95 13.85 -9.85 2.79
C LEU A 95 12.73 -10.53 3.60
N SER A 96 12.89 -11.82 3.92
CA SER A 96 11.93 -12.58 4.73
C SER A 96 11.88 -12.05 6.17
N ASP A 97 13.02 -11.71 6.76
CA ASP A 97 13.07 -11.06 8.06
C ASP A 97 12.26 -9.75 8.02
N ILE A 98 12.50 -8.87 7.05
CA ILE A 98 11.74 -7.62 6.93
C ILE A 98 10.24 -7.88 6.69
N ALA A 99 9.90 -8.84 5.83
CA ALA A 99 8.53 -9.13 5.47
C ALA A 99 7.70 -9.71 6.64
N TYR A 100 8.33 -10.51 7.51
CA TYR A 100 7.62 -11.31 8.52
C TYR A 100 7.97 -10.97 9.97
N ASP A 101 8.77 -9.93 10.24
CA ASP A 101 9.08 -9.45 11.60
C ASP A 101 7.85 -8.82 12.30
N THR A 102 6.85 -8.38 11.54
CA THR A 102 5.61 -7.79 12.07
C THR A 102 4.50 -8.83 12.19
N GLU A 103 3.81 -8.91 13.33
CA GLU A 103 2.75 -9.91 13.58
C GLU A 103 1.57 -9.80 12.60
N GLU A 104 0.90 -8.64 12.53
CA GLU A 104 -0.25 -8.41 11.65
C GLU A 104 -0.15 -7.06 10.92
N ASN A 105 -0.29 -7.07 9.59
CA ASN A 105 -0.26 -5.86 8.77
C ASN A 105 -1.64 -5.28 8.46
N LEU A 106 -2.72 -6.05 8.62
CA LEU A 106 -4.06 -5.66 8.18
C LEU A 106 -5.04 -5.68 9.35
N GLU A 107 -5.40 -4.49 9.84
CA GLU A 107 -6.40 -4.33 10.89
C GLU A 107 -7.78 -4.05 10.26
N PHE A 108 -8.70 -4.99 10.34
CA PHE A 108 -10.05 -4.85 9.78
C PHE A 108 -11.01 -4.17 10.77
N CYS A 109 -11.24 -2.87 10.57
CA CYS A 109 -12.07 -2.04 11.44
C CYS A 109 -13.53 -1.98 10.95
N SER A 110 -14.48 -2.50 11.74
CA SER A 110 -15.92 -2.55 11.41
C SER A 110 -16.29 -3.31 10.13
N TRP A 111 -15.50 -4.31 9.76
CA TRP A 111 -15.86 -5.21 8.67
C TRP A 111 -16.86 -6.28 9.13
N SER A 112 -18.02 -6.32 8.48
CA SER A 112 -18.95 -7.45 8.61
C SER A 112 -18.64 -8.50 7.54
N MET A 113 -19.06 -9.75 7.76
CA MET A 113 -18.92 -10.81 6.76
C MET A 113 -19.54 -10.46 5.41
N THR A 114 -20.64 -9.69 5.39
CA THR A 114 -21.26 -9.19 4.16
C THR A 114 -20.33 -8.25 3.41
N LYS A 115 -19.70 -7.30 4.12
CA LYS A 115 -18.75 -6.35 3.51
C LYS A 115 -17.50 -7.07 3.00
N ILE A 116 -16.98 -8.06 3.76
CA ILE A 116 -15.86 -8.89 3.32
C ILE A 116 -16.21 -9.64 2.04
N ARG A 117 -17.37 -10.30 2.00
CA ARG A 117 -17.85 -11.00 0.79
C ARG A 117 -17.93 -10.04 -0.40
N ASP A 118 -18.55 -8.87 -0.23
CA ASP A 118 -18.73 -7.92 -1.33
C ASP A 118 -17.38 -7.39 -1.84
N PHE A 119 -16.42 -7.14 -0.94
CA PHE A 119 -15.05 -6.79 -1.32
C PHE A 119 -14.37 -7.92 -2.11
N VAL A 120 -14.49 -9.16 -1.66
CA VAL A 120 -13.91 -10.33 -2.34
C VAL A 120 -14.50 -10.51 -3.74
N GLU A 121 -15.81 -10.35 -3.90
CA GLU A 121 -16.47 -10.46 -5.21
C GLU A 121 -16.01 -9.35 -6.16
N LEU A 122 -15.82 -8.13 -5.67
CA LEU A 122 -15.24 -7.04 -6.46
C LEU A 122 -13.76 -7.30 -6.81
N ALA A 123 -12.99 -7.90 -5.91
CA ALA A 123 -11.57 -8.20 -6.14
C ALA A 123 -11.36 -9.23 -7.26
N LYS A 124 -12.35 -10.11 -7.49
CA LYS A 124 -12.37 -11.06 -8.62
C LYS A 124 -12.73 -10.42 -9.96
N SER A 125 -13.14 -9.15 -9.97
CA SER A 125 -13.57 -8.46 -11.17
C SER A 125 -12.43 -8.40 -12.21
N PRO A 126 -12.71 -8.68 -13.50
CA PRO A 126 -11.72 -8.55 -14.57
C PRO A 126 -11.36 -7.09 -14.89
N LEU A 127 -11.93 -6.12 -14.18
CA LEU A 127 -11.51 -4.71 -14.24
C LEU A 127 -10.17 -4.48 -13.53
N HIS A 128 -9.79 -5.37 -12.60
CA HIS A 128 -8.45 -5.38 -12.04
C HIS A 128 -7.47 -5.93 -13.06
N VAL A 129 -6.25 -5.37 -13.07
CA VAL A 129 -5.18 -5.85 -13.96
C VAL A 129 -4.78 -7.26 -13.56
N THR A 130 -4.67 -7.50 -12.25
CA THR A 130 -4.42 -8.82 -11.67
C THR A 130 -5.53 -9.11 -10.66
N PRO A 131 -6.68 -9.65 -11.12
CA PRO A 131 -7.81 -9.98 -10.24
C PRO A 131 -7.46 -11.06 -9.22
N LEU A 132 -8.19 -11.08 -8.10
CA LEU A 132 -8.10 -12.14 -7.09
C LEU A 132 -8.39 -13.51 -7.72
N SER A 133 -7.42 -14.42 -7.63
CA SER A 133 -7.55 -15.79 -8.16
C SER A 133 -8.22 -16.74 -7.15
N GLU A 134 -8.77 -17.85 -7.63
CA GLU A 134 -9.37 -18.88 -6.76
C GLU A 134 -8.36 -19.57 -5.82
N LYS A 135 -7.07 -19.49 -6.14
CA LYS A 135 -6.00 -20.14 -5.36
C LYS A 135 -5.34 -19.21 -4.35
N GLN A 136 -5.67 -17.92 -4.38
CA GLN A 136 -5.06 -16.89 -3.57
C GLN A 136 -6.02 -16.45 -2.48
N SER A 137 -5.51 -16.15 -1.29
CA SER A 137 -6.35 -15.55 -0.25
C SER A 137 -6.64 -14.07 -0.55
N PRO A 138 -7.81 -13.53 -0.17
CA PRO A 138 -8.10 -12.10 -0.35
C PRO A 138 -7.10 -11.17 0.35
N GLU A 139 -6.60 -11.58 1.52
CA GLU A 139 -5.61 -10.83 2.28
C GLU A 139 -4.26 -10.79 1.58
N GLU A 140 -3.80 -11.92 1.04
CA GLU A 140 -2.57 -12.02 0.25
C GLU A 140 -2.64 -11.14 -1.00
N TRP A 141 -3.75 -11.21 -1.75
CA TRP A 141 -3.98 -10.33 -2.91
C TRP A 141 -3.91 -8.84 -2.55
N LEU A 142 -4.49 -8.48 -1.40
CA LEU A 142 -4.45 -7.12 -0.89
C LEU A 142 -3.04 -6.71 -0.47
N LYS A 143 -2.32 -7.57 0.25
CA LYS A 143 -0.92 -7.33 0.68
C LYS A 143 0.01 -7.17 -0.51
N GLU A 144 -0.07 -8.02 -1.52
CA GLU A 144 0.72 -7.91 -2.75
C GLU A 144 0.41 -6.61 -3.51
N SER A 145 -0.89 -6.28 -3.66
CA SER A 145 -1.32 -5.07 -4.37
C SER A 145 -0.85 -3.79 -3.67
N ILE A 146 -0.93 -3.76 -2.34
CA ILE A 146 -0.51 -2.62 -1.53
C ILE A 146 1.01 -2.57 -1.38
N GLY A 147 1.69 -3.72 -1.28
CA GLY A 147 3.15 -3.81 -1.25
C GLY A 147 3.79 -3.28 -2.52
N GLU A 148 3.23 -3.59 -3.69
CA GLU A 148 3.62 -2.97 -4.97
C GLU A 148 3.50 -1.45 -4.91
N PHE A 149 2.33 -0.97 -4.47
CA PHE A 149 2.03 0.44 -4.42
C PHE A 149 2.97 1.20 -3.48
N ILE A 150 3.24 0.66 -2.30
CA ILE A 150 4.20 1.22 -1.35
C ILE A 150 5.60 1.26 -1.96
N TYR A 151 6.07 0.14 -2.53
CA TYR A 151 7.42 0.05 -3.06
C TYR A 151 7.69 1.07 -4.18
N PHE A 152 6.77 1.22 -5.14
CA PHE A 152 6.99 2.13 -6.28
C PHE A 152 6.55 3.56 -6.04
N SER A 153 5.52 3.77 -5.22
CA SER A 153 4.79 5.04 -5.22
C SER A 153 4.83 5.76 -3.88
N LEU A 154 5.15 5.06 -2.78
CA LEU A 154 5.28 5.64 -1.44
C LEU A 154 6.58 5.16 -0.75
N PRO A 155 7.76 5.31 -1.40
CA PRO A 155 9.03 4.85 -0.83
C PRO A 155 9.35 5.50 0.52
N GLU A 156 8.85 6.71 0.79
CA GLU A 156 9.03 7.41 2.06
C GLU A 156 8.32 6.74 3.25
N LEU A 157 7.29 5.92 3.00
CA LEU A 157 6.61 5.14 4.04
C LEU A 157 7.28 3.79 4.28
N ASN A 158 8.28 3.43 3.48
CA ASN A 158 9.03 2.21 3.63
C ASN A 158 10.40 2.52 4.27
N PRO A 159 10.58 2.30 5.59
CA PRO A 159 11.86 2.57 6.26
C PRO A 159 13.01 1.68 5.74
N PHE A 160 12.69 0.59 5.03
CA PHE A 160 13.66 -0.34 4.46
C PHE A 160 13.86 -0.13 2.95
N HIS A 161 13.33 0.94 2.35
CA HIS A 161 13.37 1.11 0.89
C HIS A 161 14.81 1.14 0.35
N GLU A 162 15.70 1.94 0.95
CA GLU A 162 17.11 1.99 0.55
C GLU A 162 17.82 0.65 0.83
N GLU A 163 17.54 0.04 1.98
CA GLU A 163 18.13 -1.24 2.35
C GLU A 163 17.78 -2.33 1.34
N ILE A 164 16.49 -2.53 1.05
CA ILE A 164 15.98 -3.50 0.08
C ILE A 164 16.65 -3.33 -1.27
N ASN A 165 16.74 -2.09 -1.76
CA ASN A 165 17.34 -1.77 -3.06
C ASN A 165 18.87 -1.90 -3.07
N SER A 166 19.52 -1.98 -1.91
CA SER A 166 20.96 -2.21 -1.82
C SER A 166 21.34 -3.69 -1.65
N LEU A 167 20.35 -4.57 -1.49
CA LEU A 167 20.62 -6.00 -1.29
C LEU A 167 21.23 -6.64 -2.54
N PRO A 168 22.22 -7.55 -2.39
CA PRO A 168 22.81 -8.27 -3.51
C PRO A 168 21.76 -8.98 -4.39
N GLY A 169 21.81 -8.76 -5.70
CA GLY A 169 20.83 -9.31 -6.63
C GLY A 169 19.52 -8.50 -6.73
N ILE A 170 19.29 -7.53 -5.85
CA ILE A 170 18.20 -6.54 -5.97
C ILE A 170 18.72 -5.23 -6.56
N GLU A 171 19.92 -4.78 -6.18
CA GLU A 171 20.54 -3.51 -6.61
C GLU A 171 20.56 -3.22 -8.11
N ASN A 172 20.58 -4.26 -8.95
CA ASN A 172 20.58 -4.15 -10.41
C ASN A 172 19.33 -4.75 -11.05
N TRP A 173 18.38 -5.19 -10.22
CA TRP A 173 17.14 -5.81 -10.65
C TRP A 173 15.99 -4.82 -10.52
N HIS A 174 15.15 -4.79 -11.55
CA HIS A 174 13.93 -4.00 -11.54
C HIS A 174 12.78 -4.96 -11.28
N PRO A 175 12.17 -4.96 -10.08
CA PRO A 175 10.95 -5.72 -9.85
C PRO A 175 9.90 -5.27 -10.87
N GLY A 176 9.18 -6.22 -11.46
CA GLY A 176 8.16 -5.92 -12.47
C GLY A 176 6.85 -5.46 -11.83
N TYR A 177 6.02 -4.73 -12.57
CA TYR A 177 4.70 -4.26 -12.10
C TYR A 177 3.63 -5.37 -12.22
N LEU A 178 3.66 -6.34 -11.30
CA LEU A 178 2.85 -7.56 -11.37
C LEU A 178 1.37 -7.36 -11.01
N MET A 179 1.03 -6.47 -10.06
CA MET A 179 -0.33 -6.33 -9.53
C MET A 179 -1.13 -5.26 -10.25
N ARG A 180 -0.65 -4.01 -10.27
CA ARG A 180 -1.26 -2.83 -10.89
C ARG A 180 -2.73 -2.60 -10.51
N ASN A 181 -3.10 -2.98 -9.30
CA ASN A 181 -4.48 -2.91 -8.80
C ASN A 181 -4.79 -1.60 -8.06
N VAL A 182 -3.77 -0.83 -7.68
CA VAL A 182 -3.95 0.51 -7.11
C VAL A 182 -3.98 1.55 -8.23
N THR A 183 -5.03 2.36 -8.24
CA THR A 183 -5.19 3.49 -9.16
C THR A 183 -4.91 4.79 -8.45
N CYS A 184 -4.11 5.65 -9.07
CA CYS A 184 -3.73 6.93 -8.50
C CYS A 184 -4.43 8.07 -9.24
N PRO A 185 -4.80 9.17 -8.54
CA PRO A 185 -5.24 10.36 -9.23
C PRO A 185 -4.13 10.88 -10.16
N PRO A 186 -4.46 11.40 -11.36
CA PRO A 186 -3.44 11.93 -12.26
C PRO A 186 -2.62 13.06 -11.61
N PRO A 187 -1.32 13.16 -11.91
CA PRO A 187 -0.51 14.28 -11.44
C PRO A 187 -1.13 15.61 -11.92
N ASN A 188 -1.18 16.61 -11.04
CA ASN A 188 -1.80 17.92 -11.25
C ASN A 188 -3.34 18.00 -11.26
N TYR A 189 -4.08 16.90 -11.02
CA TYR A 189 -5.53 17.02 -10.74
C TYR A 189 -5.80 17.85 -9.47
N PHE A 190 -4.79 17.93 -8.61
CA PHE A 190 -4.74 18.77 -7.42
C PHE A 190 -3.45 19.62 -7.49
N LYS A 191 -3.37 20.78 -6.83
CA LYS A 191 -2.14 21.62 -6.75
C LYS A 191 -0.95 20.76 -6.27
N SER A 192 0.30 21.12 -6.54
CA SER A 192 1.45 20.33 -6.03
C SER A 192 1.50 20.28 -4.50
N LYS A 193 2.31 19.39 -3.90
CA LYS A 193 2.52 19.35 -2.44
C LYS A 193 3.03 20.71 -1.95
N GLU A 194 4.01 21.27 -2.65
CA GLU A 194 4.57 22.61 -2.38
C GLU A 194 3.51 23.73 -2.44
N GLU A 195 2.65 23.74 -3.45
CA GLU A 195 1.61 24.77 -3.62
C GLU A 195 0.52 24.70 -2.56
N SER A 196 0.31 23.51 -1.99
CA SER A 196 -0.72 23.24 -0.98
C SER A 196 -0.28 23.63 0.40
N LEU A 197 0.97 23.31 0.74
CA LEU A 197 1.59 23.69 2.02
C LEU A 197 1.67 25.21 2.22
N ARG A 198 1.60 25.99 1.14
CA ARG A 198 1.52 27.47 1.17
C ARG A 198 0.13 28.01 1.54
N GLY A 199 -0.92 27.19 1.55
CA GLY A 199 -2.29 27.59 1.87
C GLY A 199 -2.71 27.23 3.30
N ALA A 200 -3.49 28.10 3.96
CA ALA A 200 -3.90 27.92 5.37
C ALA A 200 -5.02 26.88 5.58
N HIS A 201 -5.80 26.53 4.56
CA HIS A 201 -6.99 25.67 4.70
C HIS A 201 -6.76 24.19 4.38
N PHE A 202 -5.61 23.81 3.82
CA PHE A 202 -5.37 22.49 3.24
C PHE A 202 -4.33 21.66 4.01
N GLN A 203 -3.89 22.14 5.17
CA GLN A 203 -2.94 21.46 6.05
C GLN A 203 -3.60 20.33 6.86
N GLU A 204 -4.92 20.16 6.75
CA GLU A 204 -5.68 19.22 7.57
C GLU A 204 -6.22 18.05 6.77
N GLN A 205 -6.85 18.25 5.61
CA GLN A 205 -7.36 17.14 4.78
C GLN A 205 -7.02 17.38 3.32
N GLY A 206 -6.49 16.37 2.62
CA GLY A 206 -5.94 16.58 1.29
C GLY A 206 -5.84 15.37 0.38
N PHE A 207 -5.15 15.59 -0.74
CA PHE A 207 -4.79 14.56 -1.71
C PHE A 207 -3.27 14.45 -1.67
N PHE A 208 -2.76 13.22 -1.70
CA PHE A 208 -1.35 12.99 -1.92
C PHE A 208 -1.04 13.44 -3.33
N ARG A 209 -0.19 14.46 -3.40
CA ARG A 209 0.09 15.17 -4.64
C ARG A 209 1.46 14.73 -5.10
N TRP A 210 1.49 14.01 -6.21
CA TRP A 210 2.72 13.69 -6.91
C TRP A 210 3.47 14.99 -7.17
N ASP A 211 4.65 15.15 -6.57
CA ASP A 211 5.60 16.20 -6.96
C ASP A 211 6.23 15.80 -8.29
N TYR A 212 5.43 15.84 -9.34
CA TYR A 212 5.87 15.51 -10.70
C TYR A 212 6.60 16.72 -11.28
N SER A 213 7.92 16.76 -11.09
CA SER A 213 8.78 17.69 -11.79
C SER A 213 9.10 17.16 -13.19
N TYR A 214 8.60 17.83 -14.23
CA TYR A 214 9.00 17.61 -15.63
C TYR A 214 9.70 18.85 -16.21
N PRO A 215 10.88 18.70 -16.82
CA PRO A 215 11.67 17.47 -16.92
C PRO A 215 12.18 17.00 -15.53
N PRO A 216 12.47 15.70 -15.34
CA PRO A 216 13.13 15.22 -14.12
C PRO A 216 14.41 16.02 -13.91
N ARG A 217 14.66 16.46 -12.66
CA ARG A 217 15.94 17.07 -12.32
C ARG A 217 17.01 15.96 -12.37
N GLU A 218 18.10 16.21 -13.09
CA GLU A 218 19.25 15.29 -13.20
C GLU A 218 19.84 14.92 -11.83
#